data_AF-A0A183GLG0-F1
#
_entry.id   AF-A0A183GLG0-F1
#
_cell.length_a   1.000
_cell.length_b   1.000
_cell.length_c   1.000
_cell.angle_alpha   90.00
_cell.angle_beta   90.00
_cell.angle_gamma   90.00
#
_symmetry.space_group_name_H-M   'P 1'
#
loop_
_entity.id
_entity.type
_entity.pdbx_description
1 polymer ?
#
loop_
_entity_poly.entity_id
_entity_poly.type
_entity_poly.pdbx_seq_one_letter_code
_entity_poly.pdbx_strand_id
1 'polypeptide(L)'
;MDSDGAPYDFCYHLPENESIHGRRFSCEHVARMKSLGLLGHVLPDRLTVSDIENPVFVTAFSYNHQSEAINLAEFTERSSQIEHILSKLYNKGNIQEFNFVEFRSFNFSLYPSYVSQLTEYRWKPIIIAETLAEFGAIWYMDSSVVFTKSNLRHVYALITCRKGSLQRMPLKSVSERDLRESRTPHESGWDIEQWKQNVKECRKVRLVLLLPLSRLRKSETYNFIPTNFDEIRKPKAKMYEAGFVFAVRTRDVIQKIVRWYVVSNGIMMEKEFTQISISN
;
A
#
# COMPACT_ATOMS: atom_id res chain seq x y z
N MET A 1 25.17 -5.38 -1.70
CA MET A 1 25.65 -4.50 -0.62
C MET A 1 25.19 -3.09 -0.94
N ASP A 2 24.92 -2.24 0.05
CA ASP A 2 24.70 -0.81 -0.22
C ASP A 2 26.03 -0.06 -0.43
N SER A 3 25.91 1.26 -0.60
CA SER A 3 27.05 2.19 -0.68
C SER A 3 28.01 2.11 0.51
N ASP A 4 27.56 1.54 1.62
CA ASP A 4 28.25 1.48 2.91
C ASP A 4 28.75 0.04 3.19
N GLY A 5 28.61 -0.88 2.23
CA GLY A 5 29.06 -2.27 2.33
C GLY A 5 28.13 -3.20 3.10
N ALA A 6 26.97 -2.73 3.59
CA ALA A 6 26.06 -3.54 4.38
C ALA A 6 25.33 -4.58 3.49
N PRO A 7 25.29 -5.87 3.88
CA PRO A 7 24.50 -6.86 3.18
C PRO A 7 23.02 -6.65 3.47
N TYR A 8 22.20 -6.57 2.40
CA TYR A 8 20.75 -6.60 2.53
C TYR A 8 20.22 -7.90 1.95
N ASP A 9 19.32 -8.54 2.68
CA ASP A 9 18.55 -9.62 2.14
C ASP A 9 17.46 -9.07 1.21
N PHE A 10 17.64 -9.34 -0.08
CA PHE A 10 16.77 -8.96 -1.18
C PHE A 10 15.94 -10.15 -1.68
N CYS A 11 15.72 -11.15 -0.82
CA CYS A 11 14.76 -12.22 -1.04
C CYS A 11 13.48 -11.94 -0.23
N TYR A 12 12.32 -12.14 -0.83
CA TYR A 12 11.07 -12.18 -0.06
C TYR A 12 10.95 -13.55 0.60
N HIS A 13 10.67 -13.57 1.90
CA HIS A 13 10.41 -14.79 2.67
C HIS A 13 8.92 -14.88 2.99
N LEU A 14 8.32 -16.04 2.75
CA LEU A 14 6.90 -16.27 3.02
C LEU A 14 6.65 -16.19 4.55
N PRO A 15 5.78 -15.30 5.05
CA PRO A 15 5.58 -15.11 6.49
C PRO A 15 5.14 -16.36 7.25
N GLU A 16 4.42 -17.28 6.60
CA GLU A 16 3.96 -18.54 7.18
C GLU A 16 5.09 -19.58 7.26
N ASN A 17 6.11 -19.47 6.42
CA ASN A 17 7.23 -20.39 6.36
C ASN A 17 8.47 -19.70 5.77
N GLU A 18 9.35 -19.20 6.63
CA GLU A 18 10.55 -18.44 6.22
C GLU A 18 11.56 -19.25 5.40
N SER A 19 11.45 -20.59 5.39
CA SER A 19 12.27 -21.44 4.50
C SER A 19 11.89 -21.27 3.02
N ILE A 20 10.64 -20.90 2.74
CA ILE A 20 10.15 -20.61 1.40
C ILE A 20 10.49 -19.15 1.08
N HIS A 21 11.34 -18.97 0.07
CA HIS A 21 11.81 -17.66 -0.34
C HIS A 21 11.82 -17.53 -1.86
N GLY A 22 11.63 -16.30 -2.33
CA GLY A 22 11.67 -15.97 -3.75
C GLY A 22 13.09 -15.82 -4.28
N ARG A 23 13.18 -15.75 -5.61
CA ARG A 23 14.38 -15.33 -6.33
C ARG A 23 14.85 -13.99 -5.77
N ARG A 24 16.17 -13.88 -5.62
CA ARG A 24 16.80 -12.65 -5.20
C ARG A 24 16.58 -11.56 -6.24
N PHE A 25 16.17 -10.41 -5.76
CA PHE A 25 16.06 -9.21 -6.56
C PHE A 25 17.42 -8.55 -6.87
N SER A 26 17.51 -7.88 -8.02
CA SER A 26 18.73 -7.19 -8.45
C SER A 26 19.17 -6.10 -7.48
N CYS A 27 20.48 -6.02 -7.21
CA CYS A 27 21.08 -5.01 -6.35
C CYS A 27 21.20 -3.63 -7.02
N GLU A 28 20.97 -3.52 -8.33
CA GLU A 28 21.06 -2.25 -9.06
C GLU A 28 20.04 -1.21 -8.56
N HIS A 29 18.96 -1.67 -7.94
CA HIS A 29 17.88 -0.83 -7.42
C HIS A 29 18.12 -0.30 -6.00
N VAL A 30 19.21 -0.71 -5.33
CA VAL A 30 19.50 -0.35 -3.94
C VAL A 30 19.51 1.17 -3.73
N ALA A 31 20.17 1.92 -4.62
CA ALA A 31 20.24 3.38 -4.53
C ALA A 31 18.84 4.02 -4.55
N ARG A 32 17.97 3.56 -5.45
CA ARG A 32 16.59 4.05 -5.55
C ARG A 32 15.74 3.65 -4.35
N MET A 33 15.91 2.42 -3.84
CA MET A 33 15.19 1.98 -2.65
C MET A 33 15.63 2.75 -1.40
N LYS A 34 16.92 3.11 -1.28
CA LYS A 34 17.43 3.99 -0.22
C LYS A 34 16.85 5.40 -0.34
N SER A 35 16.77 5.97 -1.55
CA SER A 35 16.16 7.30 -1.77
C SER A 35 14.67 7.34 -1.44
N LEU A 36 13.95 6.22 -1.63
CA LEU A 36 12.54 6.08 -1.22
C LEU A 36 12.38 5.74 0.28
N GLY A 37 13.48 5.68 1.03
CA GLY A 37 13.47 5.31 2.44
C GLY A 37 12.94 3.90 2.71
N LEU A 38 13.11 2.99 1.75
CA LEU A 38 12.70 1.57 1.87
C LEU A 38 13.82 0.70 2.46
N LEU A 39 15.03 1.23 2.51
CA LEU A 39 16.22 0.61 3.10
C LEU A 39 16.74 1.50 4.24
N GLY A 40 17.07 0.90 5.38
CA GLY A 40 17.66 1.62 6.52
C GLY A 40 17.14 1.14 7.89
N HIS A 41 17.94 1.41 8.93
CA HIS A 41 17.69 0.98 10.31
C HIS A 41 16.94 1.99 11.18
N VAL A 42 16.82 3.25 10.75
CA VAL A 42 16.17 4.33 11.49
C VAL A 42 14.67 4.39 11.15
N LEU A 43 13.94 3.32 11.46
CA LEU A 43 12.48 3.29 11.35
C LEU A 43 11.88 3.10 12.74
N PRO A 44 10.80 3.81 13.10
CA PRO A 44 10.19 3.62 14.40
C PRO A 44 9.55 2.23 14.48
N ASP A 45 9.89 1.53 15.56
CA ASP A 45 9.32 0.21 15.87
C ASP A 45 7.92 0.33 16.45
N ARG A 46 7.61 1.48 17.06
CA ARG A 46 6.33 1.75 17.73
C ARG A 46 5.61 2.89 17.04
N LEU A 47 4.29 2.71 16.91
CA LEU A 47 3.38 3.77 16.53
C LEU A 47 3.08 4.60 17.79
N THR A 48 3.36 5.89 17.74
CA THR A 48 2.92 6.88 18.72
C THR A 48 1.66 7.57 18.22
N VAL A 49 0.91 8.23 19.11
CA VAL A 49 -0.31 8.95 18.72
C VAL A 49 0.04 10.14 17.83
N SER A 50 1.16 10.81 18.12
CA SER A 50 1.70 11.89 17.27
C SER A 50 2.00 11.44 15.84
N ASP A 51 2.37 10.17 15.62
CA ASP A 51 2.63 9.65 14.28
C ASP A 51 1.37 9.58 13.40
N ILE A 52 0.17 9.74 13.96
CA ILE A 52 -1.11 9.61 13.26
C ILE A 52 -2.05 10.79 13.49
N GLU A 53 -1.61 11.84 14.18
CA GLU A 53 -2.49 12.96 14.54
C GLU A 53 -2.93 13.76 13.30
N ASN A 54 -2.07 13.90 12.29
CA ASN A 54 -2.35 14.68 11.08
C ASN A 54 -1.84 13.98 9.81
N PRO A 55 -2.45 12.85 9.38
CA PRO A 55 -2.02 12.17 8.17
C PRO A 55 -2.38 12.98 6.92
N VAL A 56 -1.46 13.04 5.96
CA VAL A 56 -1.72 13.70 4.66
C VAL A 56 -2.60 12.80 3.79
N PHE A 57 -3.59 13.40 3.15
CA PHE A 57 -4.41 12.70 2.17
C PHE A 57 -3.70 12.79 0.81
N VAL A 58 -3.53 11.66 0.15
CA VAL A 58 -2.77 11.54 -1.09
C VAL A 58 -3.67 10.93 -2.14
N THR A 59 -3.81 11.61 -3.26
CA THR A 59 -4.46 11.04 -4.44
C THR A 59 -3.55 11.19 -5.65
N ALA A 60 -3.78 10.37 -6.66
CA ALA A 60 -3.02 10.45 -7.87
C ALA A 60 -3.89 10.04 -9.06
N PHE A 61 -3.93 10.90 -10.07
CA PHE A 61 -4.82 10.76 -11.20
C PHE A 61 -4.24 11.39 -12.45
N SER A 62 -4.59 10.82 -13.59
CA SER A 62 -4.35 11.40 -14.91
C SER A 62 -5.56 12.18 -15.41
N TYR A 63 -5.40 12.90 -16.51
CA TYR A 63 -6.43 13.77 -17.08
C TYR A 63 -7.81 13.09 -17.25
N ASN A 64 -7.84 11.83 -17.67
CA ASN A 64 -9.08 11.07 -17.84
C ASN A 64 -9.83 10.77 -16.53
N HIS A 65 -9.24 11.06 -15.37
CA HIS A 65 -9.81 10.89 -14.04
C HIS A 65 -9.95 12.21 -13.25
N GLN A 66 -9.84 13.35 -13.96
CA GLN A 66 -9.87 14.69 -13.36
C GLN A 66 -11.21 15.00 -12.67
N SER A 67 -12.34 14.59 -13.27
CA SER A 67 -13.66 14.82 -12.69
C SER A 67 -13.86 14.10 -11.35
N GLU A 68 -13.39 12.86 -11.24
CA GLU A 68 -13.48 12.13 -9.96
C GLU A 68 -12.58 12.78 -8.90
N ALA A 69 -11.39 13.26 -9.29
CA ALA A 69 -10.51 13.95 -8.36
C ALA A 69 -11.08 15.29 -7.84
N ILE A 70 -11.79 16.04 -8.69
CA ILE A 70 -12.51 17.25 -8.27
C ILE A 70 -13.63 16.88 -7.29
N ASN A 71 -14.43 15.86 -7.58
CA ASN A 71 -15.48 15.40 -6.68
C ASN A 71 -14.94 14.97 -5.30
N LEU A 72 -13.78 14.29 -5.31
CA LEU A 72 -13.09 13.93 -4.08
C LEU A 72 -12.67 15.18 -3.29
N ALA A 73 -12.02 16.15 -3.95
CA ALA A 73 -11.60 17.40 -3.32
C ALA A 73 -12.80 18.18 -2.71
N GLU A 74 -13.88 18.35 -3.45
CA GLU A 74 -15.10 19.02 -2.96
C GLU A 74 -15.72 18.31 -1.75
N PHE A 75 -15.71 16.97 -1.73
CA PHE A 75 -16.15 16.21 -0.57
C PHE A 75 -15.25 16.50 0.64
N THR A 76 -13.93 16.47 0.43
CA THR A 76 -12.96 16.64 1.51
C THR A 76 -13.07 18.02 2.15
N GLU A 77 -13.26 19.08 1.35
CA GLU A 77 -13.48 20.46 1.81
C GLU A 77 -14.65 20.55 2.79
N ARG A 78 -15.78 19.92 2.44
CA ARG A 78 -16.99 19.90 3.28
C ARG A 78 -16.83 19.08 4.55
N SER A 79 -15.91 18.12 4.57
CA SER A 79 -15.78 17.15 5.65
C SER A 79 -15.00 17.69 6.88
N SER A 80 -14.29 18.83 6.75
CA SER A 80 -13.46 19.49 7.77
C SER A 80 -12.38 18.62 8.44
N GLN A 81 -12.17 17.38 7.99
CA GLN A 81 -11.22 16.41 8.57
C GLN A 81 -9.97 16.21 7.70
N ILE A 82 -9.90 16.91 6.56
CA ILE A 82 -8.87 16.71 5.55
C ILE A 82 -8.24 18.07 5.28
N GLU A 83 -7.08 18.29 5.89
CA GLU A 83 -6.40 19.59 5.88
C GLU A 83 -5.50 19.75 4.65
N HIS A 84 -5.06 18.66 4.04
CA HIS A 84 -4.13 18.69 2.92
C HIS A 84 -4.31 17.49 1.98
N ILE A 85 -4.53 17.75 0.70
CA ILE A 85 -4.48 16.75 -0.37
C ILE A 85 -3.25 16.96 -1.23
N LEU A 86 -2.40 15.94 -1.33
CA LEU A 86 -1.34 15.89 -2.31
C LEU A 86 -1.81 15.14 -3.56
N SER A 87 -1.90 15.83 -4.69
CA SER A 87 -2.21 15.26 -6.01
C SER A 87 -0.95 15.03 -6.83
N LYS A 88 -0.67 13.77 -7.20
CA LYS A 88 0.45 13.40 -8.09
C LYS A 88 -0.04 12.87 -9.44
N LEU A 89 0.75 13.07 -10.50
CA LEU A 89 0.52 12.68 -11.93
C LEU A 89 -0.08 13.75 -12.86
N TYR A 90 -0.33 14.97 -12.38
CA TYR A 90 -1.04 15.97 -13.16
C TYR A 90 -0.14 17.11 -13.67
N ASN A 91 -0.46 17.59 -14.87
CA ASN A 91 -0.01 18.87 -15.40
C ASN A 91 -1.19 19.85 -15.27
N LYS A 92 -1.02 20.92 -14.49
CA LYS A 92 -2.03 21.77 -13.80
C LYS A 92 -3.33 22.15 -14.53
N GLY A 93 -3.40 22.06 -15.87
CA GLY A 93 -4.62 22.25 -16.67
C GLY A 93 -5.54 23.37 -16.17
N ASN A 94 -6.86 23.13 -16.19
CA ASN A 94 -7.90 24.03 -15.66
C ASN A 94 -8.58 23.45 -14.42
N ILE A 95 -7.83 22.82 -13.51
CA ILE A 95 -8.42 22.38 -12.23
C ILE A 95 -8.63 23.62 -11.36
N GLN A 96 -9.82 23.74 -10.78
CA GLN A 96 -10.14 24.76 -9.79
C GLN A 96 -9.11 24.70 -8.65
N GLU A 97 -8.49 25.83 -8.35
CA GLU A 97 -7.54 25.91 -7.24
C GLU A 97 -8.31 25.78 -5.92
N PHE A 98 -8.12 24.65 -5.25
CA PHE A 98 -8.54 24.46 -3.88
C PHE A 98 -7.35 24.80 -2.98
N ASN A 99 -7.53 25.72 -2.02
CA ASN A 99 -6.43 26.20 -1.16
C ASN A 99 -5.78 25.10 -0.30
N PHE A 100 -6.48 23.98 -0.09
CA PHE A 100 -6.01 22.83 0.68
C PHE A 100 -5.46 21.68 -0.20
N VAL A 101 -5.34 21.88 -1.51
CA VAL A 101 -4.80 20.88 -2.46
C VAL A 101 -3.46 21.35 -3.00
N GLU A 102 -2.43 20.55 -2.77
CA GLU A 102 -1.11 20.72 -3.40
C GLU A 102 -0.99 19.80 -4.61
N PHE A 103 -0.72 20.38 -5.79
CA PHE A 103 -0.43 19.64 -7.01
C PHE A 103 1.07 19.45 -7.19
N ARG A 104 1.51 18.20 -7.38
CA ARG A 104 2.90 17.86 -7.68
C ARG A 104 3.01 16.97 -8.92
N SER A 105 4.01 17.24 -9.75
CA SER A 105 4.34 16.36 -10.87
C SER A 105 5.07 15.12 -10.37
N PHE A 106 4.71 13.94 -10.90
CA PHE A 106 5.45 12.71 -10.64
C PHE A 106 6.52 12.53 -11.73
N ASN A 107 7.79 12.42 -11.32
CA ASN A 107 8.90 12.35 -12.26
C ASN A 107 9.13 10.91 -12.76
N PHE A 108 8.46 10.55 -13.85
CA PHE A 108 8.62 9.24 -14.49
C PHE A 108 10.04 8.94 -15.00
N SER A 109 10.85 9.96 -15.31
CA SER A 109 12.21 9.75 -15.84
C SER A 109 13.16 9.07 -14.85
N LEU A 110 12.79 9.04 -13.57
CA LEU A 110 13.54 8.37 -12.50
C LEU A 110 13.34 6.85 -12.47
N TYR A 111 12.40 6.34 -13.27
CA TYR A 111 11.93 4.97 -13.22
C TYR A 111 11.94 4.33 -14.63
N PRO A 112 11.91 2.99 -14.73
CA PRO A 112 11.81 2.32 -16.02
C PRO A 112 10.59 2.81 -16.82
N SER A 113 10.71 2.84 -18.15
CA SER A 113 9.68 3.40 -19.03
C SER A 113 8.31 2.74 -18.91
N TYR A 114 8.23 1.48 -18.47
CA TYR A 114 6.93 0.84 -18.22
C TYR A 114 6.17 1.45 -17.03
N VAL A 115 6.81 2.18 -16.12
CA VAL A 115 6.13 2.84 -14.99
C VAL A 115 5.23 3.97 -15.48
N SER A 116 5.56 4.61 -16.61
CA SER A 116 4.72 5.64 -17.22
C SER A 116 3.49 5.07 -17.95
N GLN A 117 3.34 3.75 -18.03
CA GLN A 117 2.11 3.12 -18.53
C GLN A 117 1.04 3.18 -17.44
N LEU A 118 0.23 4.25 -17.48
CA LEU A 118 -0.71 4.58 -16.41
C LEU A 118 -1.74 3.49 -16.13
N THR A 119 -2.16 2.74 -17.16
CA THR A 119 -3.11 1.62 -17.07
C THR A 119 -2.57 0.42 -16.29
N GLU A 120 -1.25 0.34 -16.10
CA GLU A 120 -0.60 -0.70 -15.28
C GLU A 120 -0.54 -0.33 -13.80
N TYR A 121 -0.81 0.93 -13.43
CA TYR A 121 -0.83 1.44 -12.05
C TYR A 121 0.46 1.20 -11.23
N ARG A 122 1.58 0.86 -11.89
CA ARG A 122 2.88 0.56 -11.27
C ARG A 122 3.47 1.71 -10.47
N TRP A 123 3.08 2.93 -10.82
CA TRP A 123 3.45 4.16 -10.13
C TRP A 123 2.81 4.31 -8.74
N LYS A 124 1.67 3.65 -8.46
CA LYS A 124 0.94 3.77 -7.17
C LYS A 124 1.82 3.40 -5.96
N PRO A 125 2.45 2.20 -5.91
CA PRO A 125 3.36 1.84 -4.84
C PRO A 125 4.47 2.87 -4.59
N ILE A 126 4.99 3.46 -5.67
CA ILE A 126 6.09 4.42 -5.61
C ILE A 126 5.61 5.73 -4.99
N ILE A 127 4.45 6.24 -5.43
CA ILE A 127 3.85 7.44 -4.82
C ILE A 127 3.59 7.22 -3.33
N ILE A 128 3.03 6.07 -2.95
CA ILE A 128 2.82 5.70 -1.54
C ILE A 128 4.13 5.71 -0.76
N ALA A 129 5.22 5.16 -1.34
CA ALA A 129 6.52 5.16 -0.69
C ALA A 129 7.12 6.57 -0.55
N GLU A 130 7.06 7.39 -1.60
CA GLU A 130 7.55 8.78 -1.58
C GLU A 130 6.82 9.61 -0.52
N THR A 131 5.49 9.55 -0.50
CA THR A 131 4.70 10.36 0.44
C THR A 131 4.77 9.82 1.86
N LEU A 132 4.88 8.50 2.06
CA LEU A 132 5.18 7.95 3.38
C LEU A 132 6.54 8.42 3.90
N ALA A 133 7.56 8.45 3.05
CA ALA A 133 8.90 8.90 3.43
C ALA A 133 8.90 10.37 3.87
N GLU A 134 8.06 11.20 3.24
CA GLU A 134 7.93 12.63 3.55
C GLU A 134 7.08 12.90 4.80
N PHE A 135 5.88 12.31 4.89
CA PHE A 135 4.88 12.70 5.89
C PHE A 135 4.77 11.75 7.09
N GLY A 136 5.36 10.56 7.02
CA GLY A 136 5.28 9.57 8.09
C GLY A 136 3.94 8.83 8.19
N ALA A 137 2.79 9.49 7.97
CA ALA A 137 1.48 8.84 7.86
C ALA A 137 0.64 9.46 6.74
N ILE A 138 -0.04 8.60 5.98
CA ILE A 138 -0.87 9.02 4.85
C ILE A 138 -2.18 8.25 4.76
N TRP A 139 -3.17 8.90 4.17
CA TRP A 139 -4.32 8.26 3.53
C TRP A 139 -4.12 8.30 2.01
N TYR A 140 -3.74 7.18 1.40
CA TYR A 140 -3.74 7.09 -0.07
C TYR A 140 -5.14 6.73 -0.57
N MET A 141 -5.60 7.45 -1.60
CA MET A 141 -6.88 7.20 -2.25
C MET A 141 -6.83 7.37 -3.76
N ASP A 142 -7.43 6.42 -4.46
CA ASP A 142 -7.80 6.60 -5.86
C ASP A 142 -8.81 7.74 -5.96
N SER A 143 -8.73 8.49 -7.06
CA SER A 143 -9.64 9.61 -7.32
C SER A 143 -11.11 9.21 -7.35
N SER A 144 -11.42 7.94 -7.62
CA SER A 144 -12.78 7.40 -7.65
C SER A 144 -13.36 7.04 -6.27
N VAL A 145 -12.60 7.18 -5.17
CA VAL A 145 -13.12 6.93 -3.83
C VAL A 145 -14.18 7.96 -3.47
N VAL A 146 -15.34 7.46 -3.04
CA VAL A 146 -16.43 8.29 -2.52
C VAL A 146 -16.65 7.95 -1.05
N PHE A 147 -16.51 8.97 -0.20
CA PHE A 147 -16.83 8.84 1.22
C PHE A 147 -18.32 9.04 1.45
N THR A 148 -18.94 8.09 2.15
CA THR A 148 -20.32 8.23 2.64
C THR A 148 -20.38 8.75 4.07
N LYS A 149 -19.24 8.72 4.78
CA LYS A 149 -19.04 9.18 6.15
C LYS A 149 -17.64 9.77 6.28
N SER A 150 -17.51 10.86 7.03
CA SER A 150 -16.23 11.53 7.28
C SER A 150 -15.50 11.01 8.52
N ASN A 151 -16.17 10.30 9.43
CA ASN A 151 -15.57 9.84 10.68
C ASN A 151 -14.64 8.63 10.47
N LEU A 152 -13.32 8.88 10.57
CA LEU A 152 -12.27 7.85 10.41
C LEU A 152 -11.81 7.22 11.74
N ARG A 153 -12.42 7.57 12.90
CA ARG A 153 -12.02 7.06 14.23
C ARG A 153 -12.01 5.54 14.31
N HIS A 154 -12.91 4.88 13.59
CA HIS A 154 -12.97 3.42 13.55
C HIS A 154 -11.73 2.78 12.94
N VAL A 155 -11.11 3.42 11.95
CA VAL A 155 -9.87 2.95 11.35
C VAL A 155 -8.69 3.22 12.29
N TYR A 156 -8.63 4.40 12.90
CA TYR A 156 -7.59 4.69 13.89
C TYR A 156 -7.62 3.71 15.07
N ALA A 157 -8.80 3.29 15.53
CA ALA A 157 -8.94 2.28 16.59
C ALA A 157 -8.32 0.91 16.21
N LEU A 158 -8.45 0.48 14.96
CA LEU A 158 -7.88 -0.78 14.46
C LEU A 158 -6.34 -0.79 14.44
N ILE A 159 -5.73 0.39 14.44
CA ILE A 159 -4.28 0.56 14.28
C ILE A 159 -3.63 0.94 15.60
N THR A 160 -4.30 1.76 16.39
CA THR A 160 -3.84 2.21 17.71
C THR A 160 -4.08 1.20 18.82
N CYS A 161 -4.85 0.14 18.60
CA CYS A 161 -5.03 -0.93 19.59
C CYS A 161 -3.68 -1.57 20.03
N ARG A 162 -2.59 -1.36 19.27
CA ARG A 162 -1.22 -1.85 19.58
C ARG A 162 -0.39 -0.91 20.44
N LYS A 163 -0.95 0.18 21.00
CA LYS A 163 -0.19 1.17 21.81
C LYS A 163 0.72 0.44 22.83
N GLY A 164 2.04 0.51 22.59
CA GLY A 164 3.07 -0.07 23.47
C GLY A 164 3.50 -1.53 23.20
N SER A 165 2.75 -2.34 22.44
CA SER A 165 3.15 -3.73 22.15
C SER A 165 3.90 -3.85 20.81
N LEU A 166 5.13 -4.37 20.89
CA LEU A 166 5.98 -4.68 19.72
C LEU A 166 5.64 -6.03 19.09
N GLN A 167 5.00 -6.92 19.84
CA GLN A 167 4.82 -8.30 19.40
C GLN A 167 3.50 -8.44 18.64
N ARG A 168 3.61 -8.78 17.36
CA ARG A 168 2.47 -9.28 16.61
C ARG A 168 2.02 -10.57 17.28
N MET A 169 0.74 -10.68 17.61
CA MET A 169 0.21 -11.99 17.97
C MET A 169 0.51 -12.97 16.84
N PRO A 170 0.94 -14.21 17.16
CA PRO A 170 1.20 -15.22 16.15
C PRO A 170 0.00 -15.35 15.20
N LEU A 171 0.28 -15.54 13.91
CA LEU A 171 -0.77 -15.91 12.98
C LEU A 171 -1.39 -17.21 13.49
N LYS A 172 -2.73 -17.25 13.53
CA LYS A 172 -3.44 -18.51 13.80
C LYS A 172 -3.08 -19.51 12.71
N SER A 173 -3.07 -20.78 13.08
CA SER A 173 -2.89 -21.88 12.12
C SER A 173 -3.91 -21.78 10.98
N VAL A 174 -3.58 -22.35 9.82
CA VAL A 174 -4.50 -22.41 8.67
C VAL A 174 -5.86 -22.96 9.11
N SER A 175 -5.87 -24.08 9.85
CA SER A 175 -7.10 -24.72 10.33
C SER A 175 -7.96 -23.83 11.23
N GLU A 176 -7.35 -23.08 12.15
CA GLU A 176 -8.11 -22.14 12.99
C GLU A 176 -8.67 -20.95 12.20
N ARG A 177 -7.93 -20.48 11.18
CA ARG A 177 -8.42 -19.43 10.27
C ARG A 177 -9.59 -19.95 9.45
N ASP A 178 -9.51 -21.16 8.92
CA ASP A 178 -10.55 -21.79 8.12
C ASP A 178 -11.83 -22.07 8.93
N LEU A 179 -11.66 -22.47 10.19
CA LEU A 179 -12.80 -22.64 11.10
C LEU A 179 -13.49 -21.30 11.39
N ARG A 180 -12.74 -20.22 11.56
CA ARG A 180 -13.33 -18.87 11.68
C ARG A 180 -14.01 -18.47 10.38
N GLU A 181 -13.36 -18.69 9.24
CA GLU A 181 -13.86 -18.30 7.93
C GLU A 181 -15.17 -19.01 7.58
N SER A 182 -15.31 -20.29 7.90
CA SER A 182 -16.55 -21.05 7.72
C SER A 182 -17.70 -20.61 8.63
N ARG A 183 -17.39 -20.04 9.81
CA ARG A 183 -18.39 -19.58 10.78
C ARG A 183 -18.81 -18.12 10.61
N THR A 184 -17.97 -17.30 10.01
CA THR A 184 -18.29 -15.90 9.74
C THR A 184 -18.95 -15.79 8.36
N PRO A 185 -20.11 -15.14 8.19
CA PRO A 185 -20.64 -14.87 6.85
C PRO A 185 -19.71 -13.95 6.05
N HIS A 186 -19.94 -13.80 4.74
CA HIS A 186 -19.29 -12.73 3.99
C HIS A 186 -19.82 -11.37 4.47
N GLU A 187 -18.93 -10.40 4.62
CA GLU A 187 -19.30 -9.07 5.13
C GLU A 187 -20.30 -8.40 4.17
N SER A 188 -21.43 -7.96 4.71
CA SER A 188 -22.49 -7.22 4.00
C SER A 188 -22.61 -5.81 4.57
N GLY A 189 -21.52 -5.05 4.58
CA GLY A 189 -21.48 -3.69 5.10
C GLY A 189 -20.89 -3.58 6.51
N TRP A 190 -21.24 -2.50 7.21
CA TRP A 190 -20.69 -2.17 8.52
C TRP A 190 -21.28 -3.04 9.64
N ASP A 191 -20.41 -3.71 10.39
CA ASP A 191 -20.76 -4.50 11.57
C ASP A 191 -19.93 -4.05 12.78
N ILE A 192 -20.61 -3.46 13.78
CA ILE A 192 -19.97 -2.91 14.97
C ILE A 192 -19.41 -4.00 15.90
N GLU A 193 -20.04 -5.17 15.98
CA GLU A 193 -19.57 -6.25 16.84
C GLU A 193 -18.34 -6.92 16.21
N GLN A 194 -18.35 -7.12 14.90
CA GLN A 194 -17.18 -7.56 14.16
C GLN A 194 -16.03 -6.54 14.28
N TRP A 195 -16.33 -5.23 14.22
CA TRP A 195 -15.34 -4.18 14.46
C TRP A 195 -14.75 -4.22 15.87
N LYS A 196 -15.58 -4.31 16.93
CA LYS A 196 -15.12 -4.44 18.33
C LYS A 196 -14.23 -5.66 18.50
N GLN A 197 -14.60 -6.80 17.92
CA GLN A 197 -13.77 -8.00 17.92
C GLN A 197 -12.44 -7.77 17.20
N ASN A 198 -12.44 -7.11 16.04
CA ASN A 198 -11.21 -6.80 15.30
C ASN A 198 -10.28 -5.86 16.08
N VAL A 199 -10.83 -4.87 16.80
CA VAL A 199 -10.07 -3.99 17.70
C VAL A 199 -9.50 -4.77 18.88
N LYS A 200 -10.30 -5.65 19.51
CA LYS A 200 -9.87 -6.51 20.63
C LYS A 200 -8.79 -7.50 20.21
N GLU A 201 -8.95 -8.11 19.03
CA GLU A 201 -7.95 -8.99 18.44
C GLU A 201 -6.71 -8.21 17.99
N CYS A 202 -6.85 -6.95 17.59
CA CYS A 202 -5.72 -6.10 17.23
C CYS A 202 -4.74 -6.72 16.19
N ARG A 203 -5.28 -7.54 15.29
CA ARG A 203 -4.51 -8.31 14.28
C ARG A 203 -4.27 -7.56 12.99
N LYS A 204 -5.08 -6.54 12.68
CA LYS A 204 -4.91 -5.69 11.49
C LYS A 204 -3.51 -5.04 11.55
N VAL A 205 -2.85 -5.02 10.40
CA VAL A 205 -1.52 -4.41 10.30
C VAL A 205 -1.66 -2.90 10.44
N ARG A 206 -0.57 -2.20 10.81
CA ARG A 206 -0.50 -0.72 10.80
C ARG A 206 -0.64 -0.12 9.39
N LEU A 207 -0.80 -0.98 8.40
CA LEU A 207 -1.22 -0.69 7.05
C LEU A 207 -2.54 -1.42 6.82
N VAL A 208 -3.62 -0.67 6.63
CA VAL A 208 -4.86 -1.24 6.11
C VAL A 208 -4.78 -1.12 4.60
N LEU A 209 -4.12 -2.11 4.02
CA LEU A 209 -4.02 -2.26 2.58
C LEU A 209 -5.18 -3.14 2.13
N LEU A 210 -6.14 -2.52 1.46
CA LEU A 210 -6.79 -3.24 0.37
C LEU A 210 -5.71 -3.24 -0.74
N LEU A 211 -5.57 -4.28 -1.55
CA LEU A 211 -4.84 -4.24 -2.84
C LEU A 211 -5.61 -5.11 -3.82
N PRO A 212 -5.76 -4.72 -5.09
CA PRO A 212 -6.15 -5.69 -6.10
C PRO A 212 -4.96 -6.64 -6.35
N LEU A 213 -5.05 -7.88 -5.84
CA LEU A 213 -4.20 -9.00 -6.31
C LEU A 213 -4.60 -9.44 -7.74
N SER A 214 -5.71 -8.94 -8.27
CA SER A 214 -6.30 -9.36 -9.54
C SER A 214 -5.38 -9.16 -10.75
N ARG A 215 -4.32 -8.35 -10.64
CA ARG A 215 -3.33 -8.11 -11.71
C ARG A 215 -1.94 -8.70 -11.45
N LEU A 216 -1.71 -9.39 -10.33
CA LEU A 216 -0.52 -10.22 -10.09
C LEU A 216 -0.61 -11.59 -10.79
N ARG A 217 -1.42 -11.70 -11.86
CA ARG A 217 -1.55 -12.93 -12.66
C ARG A 217 -0.35 -13.19 -13.58
N LYS A 218 0.69 -12.34 -13.58
CA LYS A 218 1.95 -12.70 -14.22
C LYS A 218 2.63 -13.73 -13.32
N SER A 219 2.62 -14.99 -13.76
CA SER A 219 3.20 -16.16 -13.07
C SER A 219 4.58 -15.88 -12.48
N GLU A 220 5.37 -15.06 -13.16
CA GLU A 220 6.75 -14.75 -12.78
C GLU A 220 6.87 -13.83 -11.56
N THR A 221 5.83 -13.08 -11.17
CA THR A 221 5.88 -12.30 -9.91
C THR A 221 6.04 -13.24 -8.71
N TYR A 222 5.44 -14.43 -8.78
CA TYR A 222 5.52 -15.43 -7.73
C TYR A 222 6.90 -16.11 -7.65
N ASN A 223 7.75 -15.96 -8.68
CA ASN A 223 9.14 -16.37 -8.58
C ASN A 223 9.90 -15.52 -7.56
N PHE A 224 9.54 -14.24 -7.43
CA PHE A 224 10.19 -13.32 -6.50
C PHE A 224 9.41 -13.13 -5.20
N ILE A 225 8.08 -13.25 -5.22
CA ILE A 225 7.20 -13.19 -4.06
C ILE A 225 6.40 -14.49 -4.01
N PRO A 226 6.98 -15.60 -3.53
CA PRO A 226 6.25 -16.85 -3.36
C PRO A 226 5.02 -16.61 -2.47
N THR A 227 3.95 -17.31 -2.80
CA THR A 227 2.66 -17.20 -2.11
C THR A 227 2.05 -18.57 -1.89
N ASN A 228 1.15 -18.66 -0.92
CA ASN A 228 0.30 -19.84 -0.77
C ASN A 228 -0.94 -19.68 -1.67
N PHE A 229 -0.92 -20.35 -2.83
CA PHE A 229 -1.99 -20.28 -3.82
C PHE A 229 -3.34 -20.75 -3.29
N ASP A 230 -3.36 -21.72 -2.37
CA ASP A 230 -4.59 -22.21 -1.78
C ASP A 230 -5.21 -21.16 -0.87
N GLU A 231 -4.39 -20.46 -0.09
CA GLU A 231 -4.84 -19.38 0.80
C GLU A 231 -5.38 -18.18 0.01
N ILE A 232 -4.67 -17.70 -1.01
CA ILE A 232 -5.10 -16.50 -1.77
C ILE A 232 -6.33 -16.75 -2.65
N ARG A 233 -6.66 -18.02 -2.93
CA ARG A 233 -7.87 -18.41 -3.69
C ARG A 233 -9.10 -18.56 -2.80
N LYS A 234 -8.95 -18.56 -1.47
CA LYS A 234 -10.09 -18.66 -0.56
C LYS A 234 -11.08 -17.52 -0.80
N PRO A 235 -12.40 -17.76 -0.70
CA PRO A 235 -13.41 -16.73 -0.95
C PRO A 235 -13.20 -15.45 -0.14
N LYS A 236 -12.68 -15.57 1.08
CA LYS A 236 -12.39 -14.45 2.00
C LYS A 236 -11.02 -13.81 1.80
N ALA A 237 -10.15 -14.41 1.00
CA ALA A 237 -8.91 -13.80 0.54
C ALA A 237 -9.15 -12.83 -0.64
N LYS A 238 -10.41 -12.63 -1.06
CA LYS A 238 -10.78 -11.57 -2.01
C LYS A 238 -10.44 -10.22 -1.43
N MET A 239 -9.32 -9.67 -1.88
CA MET A 239 -9.00 -8.28 -1.67
C MET A 239 -9.82 -7.47 -2.68
N TYR A 240 -10.81 -6.72 -2.20
CA TYR A 240 -11.56 -5.76 -3.00
C TYR A 240 -10.57 -4.74 -3.59
N GLU A 241 -10.82 -4.30 -4.82
CA GLU A 241 -9.99 -3.32 -5.51
C GLU A 241 -9.68 -2.16 -4.56
N ALA A 242 -8.40 -1.87 -4.41
CA ALA A 242 -7.97 -0.94 -3.40
C ALA A 242 -7.85 0.46 -3.94
N GLY A 243 -8.97 1.14 -3.85
CA GLY A 243 -8.97 2.58 -3.96
C GLY A 243 -8.52 3.28 -2.68
N PHE A 244 -8.35 2.61 -1.54
CA PHE A 244 -8.21 3.31 -0.24
C PHE A 244 -7.27 2.60 0.73
N VAL A 245 -6.31 3.34 1.27
CA VAL A 245 -5.25 2.84 2.15
C VAL A 245 -4.94 3.86 3.24
N PHE A 246 -4.85 3.41 4.48
CA PHE A 246 -4.12 4.14 5.53
C PHE A 246 -2.80 3.47 5.82
N ALA A 247 -1.73 4.25 5.79
CA ALA A 247 -0.37 3.76 5.95
C ALA A 247 0.41 4.63 6.94
N VAL A 248 1.18 3.97 7.81
CA VAL A 248 2.10 4.65 8.73
C VAL A 248 3.50 4.08 8.59
N ARG A 249 4.50 4.96 8.49
CA ARG A 249 5.91 4.69 8.28
C ARG A 249 6.53 4.08 9.53
N THR A 250 6.33 2.78 9.67
CA THR A 250 6.88 1.96 10.74
C THR A 250 7.74 0.86 10.14
N ARG A 251 8.65 0.29 10.93
CA ARG A 251 9.57 -0.76 10.45
C ARG A 251 8.82 -1.92 9.80
N ASP A 252 7.71 -2.38 10.39
CA ASP A 252 6.92 -3.48 9.85
C ASP A 252 6.21 -3.12 8.54
N VAL A 253 5.63 -1.93 8.44
CA VAL A 253 4.95 -1.47 7.21
C VAL A 253 5.94 -1.34 6.05
N ILE A 254 7.08 -0.69 6.29
CA ILE A 254 8.08 -0.47 5.24
C ILE A 254 8.74 -1.79 4.84
N GLN A 255 9.30 -2.54 5.79
CA GLN A 255 10.11 -3.71 5.46
C GLN A 255 9.29 -4.93 5.03
N LYS A 256 8.06 -5.08 5.54
CA LYS A 256 7.22 -6.26 5.24
C LYS A 256 6.20 -6.02 4.14
N ILE A 257 5.90 -4.76 3.78
CA ILE A 257 4.84 -4.48 2.80
C ILE A 257 5.28 -3.50 1.72
N VAL A 258 5.54 -2.23 2.06
CA VAL A 258 5.77 -1.18 1.06
C VAL A 258 7.01 -1.49 0.21
N ARG A 259 8.09 -1.98 0.83
CA ARG A 259 9.30 -2.43 0.14
C ARG A 259 8.97 -3.41 -0.99
N TRP A 260 8.29 -4.51 -0.65
CA TRP A 260 7.96 -5.56 -1.61
C TRP A 260 6.92 -5.12 -2.63
N TYR A 261 6.01 -4.22 -2.25
CA TYR A 261 5.03 -3.65 -3.17
C TYR A 261 5.69 -2.79 -4.25
N VAL A 262 6.63 -1.91 -3.87
CA VAL A 262 7.42 -1.10 -4.80
C VAL A 262 8.30 -1.97 -5.69
N VAL A 263 8.96 -2.96 -5.10
CA VAL A 263 9.87 -3.86 -5.79
C VAL A 263 9.14 -4.69 -6.87
N SER A 264 8.02 -5.33 -6.52
CA SER A 264 7.27 -6.19 -7.44
C SER A 264 6.48 -5.45 -8.52
N ASN A 265 6.08 -4.21 -8.25
CA ASN A 265 5.22 -3.47 -9.19
C ASN A 265 5.94 -2.31 -9.88
N GLY A 266 6.84 -1.61 -9.19
CA GLY A 266 7.37 -0.31 -9.63
C GLY A 266 8.78 -0.34 -10.22
N ILE A 267 9.71 -1.11 -9.66
CA ILE A 267 11.14 -0.88 -9.93
C ILE A 267 11.85 -2.07 -10.59
N MET A 268 11.43 -3.32 -10.35
CA MET A 268 12.36 -4.47 -10.45
C MET A 268 11.87 -5.68 -11.23
N MET A 269 10.91 -5.48 -12.15
CA MET A 269 10.68 -6.50 -13.18
C MET A 269 11.60 -6.18 -14.36
N GLU A 270 12.63 -7.00 -14.54
CA GLU A 270 13.60 -6.93 -15.64
C GLU A 270 12.91 -6.91 -17.01
N LYS A 271 13.61 -6.42 -18.04
CA LYS A 271 13.12 -6.25 -19.43
C LYS A 271 12.66 -7.54 -20.15
N GLU A 272 12.74 -8.72 -19.55
CA GLU A 272 12.33 -9.99 -20.19
C GLU A 272 10.82 -10.07 -20.48
N PHE A 273 10.01 -9.20 -19.87
CA PHE A 273 8.55 -9.20 -20.05
C PHE A 273 8.03 -8.54 -21.34
N THR A 274 8.91 -8.09 -22.25
CA THR A 274 8.52 -7.31 -23.45
C THR A 274 8.77 -8.02 -24.79
N GLN A 275 9.16 -9.30 -24.79
CA GLN A 275 9.30 -10.10 -26.01
C GLN A 275 8.35 -11.30 -26.01
N ILE A 276 7.04 -11.04 -26.15
CA ILE A 276 6.19 -12.00 -26.85
C ILE A 276 5.43 -11.19 -27.90
N SER A 277 6.00 -11.22 -29.11
CA SER A 277 5.34 -10.82 -30.34
C SER A 277 4.06 -11.62 -30.51
N ILE A 278 2.92 -10.93 -30.58
CA ILE A 278 1.72 -11.50 -31.17
C ILE A 278 1.97 -11.51 -32.67
N SER A 279 2.40 -12.66 -33.19
CA SER A 279 2.25 -12.96 -34.61
C SER A 279 0.77 -13.29 -34.87
N ASN A 280 0.19 -12.50 -35.78
CA ASN A 280 -1.18 -12.47 -36.32
C ASN A 280 -2.08 -13.69 -36.08
#